data_AF-A0A4R2Z4G0-F1
#
_entry.id   AF-A0A4R2Z4G0-F1
#
_cell.length_a   1.000
_cell.length_b   1.000
_cell.length_c   1.000
_cell.angle_alpha   90.00
_cell.angle_beta   90.00
_cell.angle_gamma   90.00
#
_symmetry.space_group_name_H-M   'P 1'
#
loop_
_entity.id
_entity.type
_entity.pdbx_description
1 polymer ?
#
loop_
_entity_poly.entity_id
_entity_poly.type
_entity_poly.pdbx_seq_one_letter_code
_entity_poly.pdbx_strand_id
1 'polypeptide(L)'
;MNCTRDIDYGPWAGGTNKGIMARIKMTEVEVAVTELAEINDDERWMQYAMTLALKAQEEGEVPVGAVLVLDNQVIGEGWNRSIGHHDPTAHAEIMALRQGGSAVQNYRLLDAILYVTLEPCVMCAGAMVHSRIRRVVYGAADAKTGAAGSLMDVLRHPGMNHQVEITSGVLADACSEQLSAFFRFRRSQKKALRLAERAAQAGDIISDNPKE
;
A
#
# COMPACT_ATOMS: atom_id res chain seq x y z
N MET A 1 29.46 -2.26 -20.42
CA MET A 1 30.04 -2.16 -19.07
C MET A 1 29.28 -3.10 -18.14
N ASN A 2 29.79 -4.30 -17.89
CA ASN A 2 29.22 -5.27 -16.94
C ASN A 2 29.72 -4.92 -15.53
N CYS A 3 28.80 -4.54 -14.64
CA CYS A 3 29.07 -4.39 -13.21
C CYS A 3 28.63 -5.67 -12.49
N THR A 4 29.37 -6.74 -12.71
CA THR A 4 29.35 -7.94 -11.86
C THR A 4 30.71 -8.03 -11.21
N ARG A 5 30.88 -7.29 -10.10
CA ARG A 5 31.93 -7.55 -9.13
C ARG A 5 31.25 -8.05 -7.87
N ASP A 6 31.18 -9.37 -7.79
CA ASP A 6 31.54 -10.19 -6.63
C ASP A 6 31.63 -9.40 -5.31
N ILE A 7 30.48 -9.25 -4.66
CA ILE A 7 30.44 -9.11 -3.21
C ILE A 7 30.44 -10.55 -2.69
N ASP A 8 31.61 -10.97 -2.20
CA ASP A 8 31.85 -12.28 -1.59
C ASP A 8 31.07 -12.37 -0.27
N TYR A 9 29.85 -12.92 -0.33
CA TYR A 9 29.11 -13.33 0.86
C TYR A 9 29.71 -14.66 1.32
N GLY A 10 30.47 -14.60 2.42
CA GLY A 10 31.17 -15.74 3.02
C GLY A 10 30.30 -16.98 3.30
N PRO A 11 30.92 -18.09 3.74
CA PRO A 11 30.32 -19.41 3.71
C PRO A 11 29.09 -19.48 4.60
N TRP A 12 27.95 -19.74 3.95
CA TRP A 12 26.67 -20.05 4.54
C TRP A 12 26.80 -21.26 5.45
N ALA A 13 26.88 -21.02 6.77
CA ALA A 13 26.70 -22.07 7.75
C ALA A 13 25.21 -22.45 7.75
N GLY A 14 24.87 -23.42 6.90
CA GLY A 14 23.60 -24.11 6.91
C GLY A 14 23.42 -24.85 8.24
N GLY A 15 22.73 -24.21 9.18
CA GLY A 15 22.08 -24.91 10.27
C GLY A 15 20.90 -25.68 9.71
N THR A 16 21.11 -26.95 9.35
CA THR A 16 20.02 -27.86 9.01
C THR A 16 19.24 -28.18 10.27
N ASN A 17 18.23 -27.39 10.58
CA ASN A 17 17.16 -27.85 11.44
C ASN A 17 16.29 -28.79 10.58
N LYS A 18 16.73 -30.05 10.43
CA LYS A 18 15.87 -31.13 9.95
C LYS A 18 14.85 -31.44 11.05
N GLY A 19 13.93 -30.51 11.27
CA GLY A 19 12.66 -30.80 11.90
C GLY A 19 11.92 -31.70 10.92
N ILE A 20 11.65 -32.93 11.34
CA ILE A 20 10.70 -33.81 10.69
C ILE A 20 9.38 -33.06 10.67
N MET A 21 9.07 -32.41 9.54
CA MET A 21 7.74 -31.91 9.25
C MET A 21 6.85 -33.14 9.10
N ALA A 22 6.28 -33.59 10.21
CA ALA A 22 5.13 -34.45 10.15
C ALA A 22 4.07 -33.72 9.30
N ARG A 23 3.78 -34.25 8.10
CA ARG A 23 2.62 -33.83 7.33
C ARG A 23 1.39 -34.25 8.13
N ILE A 24 0.95 -33.39 9.04
CA ILE A 24 -0.37 -33.49 9.65
C ILE A 24 -1.35 -33.25 8.51
N LYS A 25 -2.12 -34.27 8.12
CA LYS A 25 -3.25 -34.10 7.21
C LYS A 25 -4.32 -33.36 7.99
N MET A 26 -4.50 -32.07 7.71
CA MET A 26 -5.62 -31.31 8.26
C MET A 26 -6.92 -31.82 7.63
N THR A 27 -7.97 -31.84 8.43
CA THR A 27 -9.33 -32.20 7.98
C THR A 27 -9.97 -31.03 7.21
N GLU A 28 -10.93 -31.29 6.32
CA GLU A 28 -11.65 -30.23 5.58
C GLU A 28 -12.27 -29.17 6.51
N VAL A 29 -12.70 -29.57 7.71
CA VAL A 29 -13.26 -28.68 8.72
C VAL A 29 -12.18 -27.77 9.33
N GLU A 30 -10.99 -28.31 9.64
CA GLU A 30 -9.88 -27.51 10.17
C GLU A 30 -9.40 -26.48 9.14
N VAL A 31 -9.32 -26.86 7.86
CA VAL A 31 -8.96 -25.95 6.76
C VAL A 31 -9.98 -24.80 6.66
N ALA A 32 -11.27 -25.11 6.67
CA ALA A 32 -12.33 -24.09 6.61
C ALA A 32 -12.30 -23.14 7.83
N VAL A 33 -12.02 -23.65 9.03
CA VAL A 33 -11.90 -22.83 10.25
C VAL A 33 -10.69 -21.91 10.17
N THR A 34 -9.55 -22.39 9.67
CA THR A 34 -8.37 -21.54 9.47
C THR A 34 -8.59 -20.47 8.41
N GLU A 35 -9.24 -20.80 7.28
CA GLU A 35 -9.60 -19.82 6.25
C GLU A 35 -10.55 -18.74 6.77
N LEU A 36 -11.57 -19.12 7.55
CA LEU A 36 -12.50 -18.17 8.17
C LEU A 36 -11.81 -17.26 9.20
N ALA A 37 -10.87 -17.79 9.98
CA ALA A 37 -10.07 -17.02 10.92
C ALA A 37 -9.15 -16.02 10.19
N GLU A 38 -8.50 -16.46 9.10
CA GLU A 38 -7.67 -15.58 8.27
C GLU A 38 -8.48 -14.48 7.57
N ILE A 39 -9.69 -14.79 7.06
CA ILE A 39 -10.59 -13.77 6.46
C ILE A 39 -10.98 -12.71 7.52
N ASN A 40 -11.30 -13.13 8.74
CA ASN A 40 -11.60 -12.20 9.83
C ASN A 40 -10.40 -11.33 10.21
N ASP A 41 -9.19 -11.88 10.14
CA ASP A 41 -7.96 -11.14 10.37
C ASP A 41 -7.66 -10.15 9.23
N ASP A 42 -7.89 -10.54 7.98
CA ASP A 42 -7.70 -9.68 6.81
C ASP A 42 -8.61 -8.45 6.87
N GLU A 43 -9.90 -8.64 7.18
CA GLU A 43 -10.83 -7.53 7.34
C GLU A 43 -10.42 -6.60 8.48
N ARG A 44 -10.01 -7.15 9.63
CA ARG A 44 -9.53 -6.35 10.77
C ARG A 44 -8.33 -5.48 10.40
N TRP A 45 -7.32 -6.06 9.75
CA TRP A 45 -6.13 -5.32 9.35
C TRP A 45 -6.41 -4.33 8.22
N MET A 46 -7.34 -4.65 7.32
CA MET A 46 -7.79 -3.71 6.30
C MET A 46 -8.55 -2.52 6.91
N GLN A 47 -9.42 -2.74 7.89
CA GLN A 47 -10.05 -1.66 8.65
C GLN A 47 -8.99 -0.76 9.31
N TYR A 48 -7.93 -1.36 9.88
CA TYR A 48 -6.81 -0.59 10.43
C TYR A 48 -6.11 0.25 9.34
N ALA A 49 -5.81 -0.34 8.18
CA ALA A 49 -5.25 0.38 7.04
C ALA A 49 -6.15 1.54 6.57
N MET A 50 -7.48 1.38 6.60
CA MET A 50 -8.43 2.45 6.31
C MET A 50 -8.34 3.61 7.32
N THR A 51 -8.05 3.35 8.59
CA THR A 51 -7.78 4.44 9.56
C THR A 51 -6.51 5.21 9.22
N LEU A 52 -5.49 4.56 8.66
CA LEU A 52 -4.28 5.23 8.16
C LEU A 52 -4.59 6.04 6.89
N ALA A 53 -5.45 5.53 6.01
CA ALA A 53 -5.94 6.27 4.85
C ALA A 53 -6.70 7.55 5.24
N LEU A 54 -7.40 7.56 6.38
CA LEU A 54 -8.01 8.78 6.93
C LEU A 54 -6.96 9.81 7.35
N LYS A 55 -5.81 9.40 7.90
CA LYS A 55 -4.70 10.33 8.20
C LYS A 55 -4.20 11.05 6.94
N ALA A 56 -4.02 10.31 5.83
CA ALA A 56 -3.70 10.93 4.54
C ALA A 56 -4.76 11.94 4.10
N GLN A 57 -6.04 11.58 4.22
CA GLN A 57 -7.15 12.48 3.88
C GLN A 57 -7.13 13.78 4.69
N GLU A 58 -6.87 13.69 6.00
CA GLU A 58 -6.77 14.82 6.92
C GLU A 58 -5.60 15.76 6.54
N GLU A 59 -4.52 15.19 6.00
CA GLU A 59 -3.38 15.93 5.44
C GLU A 59 -3.64 16.49 4.02
N GLY A 60 -4.82 16.24 3.44
CA GLY A 60 -5.17 16.67 2.08
C GLY A 60 -4.54 15.82 0.97
N GLU A 61 -4.01 14.65 1.33
CA GLU A 61 -3.39 13.67 0.44
C GLU A 61 -4.41 12.66 -0.07
N VAL A 62 -4.08 11.93 -1.15
CA VAL A 62 -4.92 10.81 -1.62
C VAL A 62 -5.04 9.76 -0.51
N PRO A 63 -6.26 9.31 -0.12
CA PRO A 63 -6.49 8.46 1.05
C PRO A 63 -6.08 7.01 0.78
N VAL A 64 -4.79 6.74 0.87
CA VAL A 64 -4.24 5.37 0.83
C VAL A 64 -3.50 5.13 2.13
N GLY A 65 -3.80 4.01 2.76
CA GLY A 65 -3.17 3.57 4.01
C GLY A 65 -2.67 2.14 3.89
N ALA A 66 -1.61 1.82 4.61
CA ALA A 66 -1.01 0.50 4.63
C ALA A 66 -0.48 0.13 6.01
N VAL A 67 -0.65 -1.13 6.40
CA VAL A 67 -0.09 -1.69 7.64
C VAL A 67 0.66 -2.98 7.32
N LEU A 68 1.87 -3.10 7.85
CA LEU A 68 2.71 -4.28 7.74
C LEU A 68 2.67 -5.07 9.05
N VAL A 69 2.30 -6.34 8.95
CA VAL A 69 2.06 -7.22 10.09
C VAL A 69 3.01 -8.42 10.03
N LEU A 70 3.62 -8.77 11.16
CA LEU A 70 4.42 -9.97 11.34
C LEU A 70 4.01 -10.62 12.67
N ASP A 71 3.77 -11.92 12.69
CA ASP A 71 3.32 -12.66 13.88
C ASP A 71 2.12 -12.01 14.60
N ASN A 72 1.15 -11.53 13.82
CA ASN A 72 -0.05 -10.83 14.28
C ASN A 72 0.25 -9.52 15.05
N GLN A 73 1.42 -8.92 14.83
CA GLN A 73 1.83 -7.63 15.39
C GLN A 73 2.14 -6.63 14.28
N VAL A 74 1.76 -5.38 14.49
CA VAL A 74 2.12 -4.28 13.60
C VAL A 74 3.61 -3.99 13.73
N ILE A 75 4.35 -4.13 12.63
CA ILE A 75 5.77 -3.76 12.56
C ILE A 75 6.01 -2.51 11.70
N GLY A 76 5.00 -2.05 10.96
CA GLY A 76 5.09 -0.83 10.17
C GLY A 76 3.72 -0.28 9.79
N GLU A 77 3.63 1.05 9.72
CA GLU A 77 2.46 1.80 9.31
C GLU A 77 2.85 2.80 8.24
N GLY A 78 1.93 3.07 7.33
CA GLY A 78 2.14 4.06 6.30
C GLY A 78 0.83 4.62 5.77
N TRP A 79 0.88 5.86 5.31
CA TRP A 79 -0.18 6.49 4.53
C TRP A 79 0.47 7.37 3.47
N ASN A 80 -0.26 7.68 2.41
CA ASN A 80 0.28 8.52 1.34
C ASN A 80 0.57 9.95 1.84
N ARG A 81 1.78 10.46 1.56
CA ARG A 81 2.25 11.80 1.98
C ARG A 81 3.08 12.52 0.89
N SER A 82 2.91 12.13 -0.37
CA SER A 82 3.78 12.60 -1.45
C SER A 82 3.79 14.11 -1.67
N ILE A 83 2.65 14.80 -1.51
CA ILE A 83 2.57 16.25 -1.72
C ILE A 83 3.25 16.99 -0.57
N GLY A 84 2.88 16.66 0.68
CA GLY A 84 3.37 17.33 1.88
C GLY A 84 4.85 17.07 2.18
N HIS A 85 5.36 15.88 1.83
CA HIS A 85 6.78 15.53 2.01
C HIS A 85 7.65 15.90 0.81
N HIS A 86 7.04 16.37 -0.29
CA HIS A 86 7.74 16.60 -1.57
C HIS A 86 8.53 15.36 -2.04
N ASP A 87 8.00 14.17 -1.73
CA ASP A 87 8.65 12.89 -1.96
C ASP A 87 7.75 12.03 -2.87
N PRO A 88 8.12 11.84 -4.15
CA PRO A 88 7.34 11.03 -5.07
C PRO A 88 7.29 9.55 -4.68
N THR A 89 8.10 9.11 -3.71
CA THR A 89 8.14 7.74 -3.20
C THR A 89 7.36 7.56 -1.90
N ALA A 90 6.82 8.63 -1.30
CA ALA A 90 6.08 8.60 -0.02
C ALA A 90 4.65 8.03 -0.14
N HIS A 91 4.54 6.88 -0.78
CA HIS A 91 3.35 6.04 -0.80
C HIS A 91 3.23 5.24 0.50
N ALA A 92 2.00 4.87 0.86
CA ALA A 92 1.71 4.16 2.10
C ALA A 92 2.53 2.88 2.26
N GLU A 93 2.65 2.08 1.19
CA GLU A 93 3.37 0.80 1.19
C GLU A 93 4.87 1.00 1.44
N ILE A 94 5.46 2.03 0.82
CA ILE A 94 6.88 2.35 0.99
C ILE A 94 7.16 2.77 2.43
N MET A 95 6.30 3.60 3.02
CA MET A 95 6.45 4.03 4.42
C MET A 95 6.34 2.84 5.38
N ALA A 96 5.33 1.98 5.21
CA ALA A 96 5.13 0.79 6.04
C ALA A 96 6.32 -0.19 5.94
N LEU A 97 6.82 -0.46 4.72
CA LEU A 97 7.99 -1.32 4.50
C LEU A 97 9.27 -0.74 5.12
N ARG A 98 9.51 0.57 5.02
CA ARG A 98 10.66 1.24 5.63
C ARG A 98 10.62 1.16 7.16
N GLN A 99 9.44 1.36 7.75
CA GLN A 99 9.26 1.23 9.19
C GLN A 99 9.47 -0.23 9.63
N GLY A 100 8.89 -1.20 8.91
CA GLY A 100 9.09 -2.62 9.15
C GLY A 100 10.56 -3.05 9.10
N GLY A 101 11.30 -2.60 8.08
CA GLY A 101 12.73 -2.87 7.96
C GLY A 101 13.54 -2.32 9.13
N SER A 102 13.14 -1.16 9.64
CA SER A 102 13.74 -0.55 10.83
C SER A 102 13.34 -1.29 12.11
N ALA A 103 12.10 -1.77 12.24
CA ALA A 103 11.64 -2.53 13.40
C ALA A 103 12.34 -3.90 13.50
N VAL A 104 12.48 -4.60 12.38
CA VAL A 104 13.10 -5.94 12.29
C VAL A 104 14.64 -5.86 12.21
N GLN A 105 15.21 -4.68 11.95
CA GLN A 105 16.64 -4.47 11.66
C GLN A 105 17.13 -5.34 10.49
N ASN A 106 16.27 -5.51 9.49
CA ASN A 106 16.56 -6.29 8.28
C ASN A 106 15.74 -5.77 7.10
N TYR A 107 16.33 -5.73 5.91
CA TYR A 107 15.59 -5.38 4.70
C TYR A 107 14.65 -6.49 4.23
N ARG A 108 14.90 -7.74 4.66
CA ARG A 108 14.04 -8.89 4.39
C ARG A 108 12.99 -9.02 5.49
N LEU A 109 11.73 -8.90 5.09
CA LEU A 109 10.55 -8.95 5.93
C LEU A 109 9.81 -10.27 5.67
N LEU A 110 10.53 -11.38 5.88
CA LEU A 110 10.00 -12.72 5.63
C LEU A 110 8.75 -12.95 6.48
N ASP A 111 7.80 -13.70 5.92
CA ASP A 111 6.51 -14.06 6.54
C ASP A 111 5.56 -12.88 6.84
N ALA A 112 6.03 -11.64 6.70
CA ALA A 112 5.21 -10.46 6.89
C ALA A 112 4.12 -10.34 5.82
N ILE A 113 2.98 -9.80 6.23
CA ILE A 113 1.81 -9.52 5.39
C ILE A 113 1.60 -8.02 5.34
N LEU A 114 1.49 -7.47 4.14
CA LEU A 114 1.18 -6.05 3.93
C LEU A 114 -0.28 -5.90 3.54
N TYR A 115 -1.03 -5.12 4.32
CA TYR A 115 -2.41 -4.74 4.01
C TYR A 115 -2.42 -3.32 3.46
N VAL A 116 -3.10 -3.07 2.33
CA VAL A 116 -3.16 -1.75 1.69
C VAL A 116 -4.54 -1.47 1.10
N THR A 117 -5.08 -0.26 1.28
CA THR A 117 -6.47 0.05 0.88
C THR A 117 -6.70 0.11 -0.63
N LEU A 118 -5.64 0.31 -1.42
CA LEU A 118 -5.67 0.39 -2.87
C LEU A 118 -4.61 -0.55 -3.47
N GLU A 119 -4.91 -1.16 -4.62
CA GLU A 119 -3.96 -1.98 -5.36
C GLU A 119 -2.63 -1.23 -5.57
N PRO A 120 -1.48 -1.87 -5.27
CA PRO A 120 -0.20 -1.20 -5.33
C PRO A 120 0.22 -0.87 -6.76
N CYS A 121 0.86 0.28 -6.94
CA CYS A 121 1.45 0.66 -8.23
C CYS A 121 2.76 -0.11 -8.49
N VAL A 122 3.34 0.07 -9.69
CA VAL A 122 4.58 -0.61 -10.12
C VAL A 122 5.73 -0.42 -9.13
N MET A 123 5.90 0.80 -8.59
CA MET A 123 6.94 1.12 -7.61
C MET A 123 6.77 0.31 -6.33
N CYS A 124 5.56 0.33 -5.75
CA CYS A 124 5.26 -0.37 -4.50
C CYS A 124 5.35 -1.89 -4.68
N ALA A 125 4.84 -2.42 -5.79
CA ALA A 125 4.95 -3.84 -6.12
C ALA A 125 6.42 -4.29 -6.21
N GLY A 126 7.28 -3.51 -6.87
CA GLY A 126 8.72 -3.78 -6.90
C GLY A 126 9.36 -3.74 -5.50
N ALA A 127 8.97 -2.78 -4.67
CA ALA A 127 9.45 -2.67 -3.29
C ALA A 127 9.06 -3.90 -2.44
N MET A 128 7.84 -4.43 -2.62
CA MET A 128 7.39 -5.67 -1.94
C MET A 128 8.21 -6.90 -2.35
N VAL A 129 8.53 -7.04 -3.64
CA VAL A 129 9.42 -8.10 -4.13
C VAL A 129 10.82 -7.97 -3.50
N HIS A 130 11.35 -6.76 -3.43
CA HIS A 130 12.67 -6.52 -2.82
C HIS A 130 12.70 -6.75 -1.31
N SER A 131 11.61 -6.44 -0.60
CA SER A 131 11.48 -6.65 0.84
C SER A 131 11.14 -8.10 1.22
N ARG A 132 10.76 -8.94 0.26
CA ARG A 132 10.47 -10.37 0.48
C ARG A 132 9.29 -10.64 1.41
N ILE A 133 8.32 -9.72 1.47
CA ILE A 133 7.08 -9.98 2.19
C ILE A 133 6.40 -11.24 1.61
N ARG A 134 5.72 -12.00 2.47
CA ARG A 134 5.07 -13.24 2.03
C ARG A 134 3.84 -12.94 1.19
N ARG A 135 3.01 -12.01 1.67
CA ARG A 135 1.68 -11.76 1.11
C ARG A 135 1.35 -10.27 1.11
N VAL A 136 0.66 -9.83 0.07
CA VAL A 136 -0.04 -8.54 0.04
C VAL A 136 -1.55 -8.78 0.00
N VAL A 137 -2.27 -8.04 0.82
CA VAL A 137 -3.73 -8.02 0.86
C VAL A 137 -4.18 -6.60 0.51
N TYR A 138 -4.96 -6.44 -0.56
CA TYR A 138 -5.44 -5.13 -0.95
C TYR A 138 -6.97 -5.04 -1.06
N GLY A 139 -7.48 -3.84 -0.81
CA GLY A 139 -8.91 -3.53 -0.89
C GLY A 139 -9.37 -3.25 -2.31
N ALA A 140 -9.42 -1.98 -2.70
CA ALA A 140 -9.90 -1.58 -4.02
C ALA A 140 -8.86 -1.86 -5.11
N ALA A 141 -9.30 -2.30 -6.29
CA ALA A 141 -8.45 -2.42 -7.47
C ALA A 141 -8.13 -1.03 -8.09
N ASP A 142 -6.96 -0.89 -8.71
CA ASP A 142 -6.58 0.29 -9.49
C ASP A 142 -6.52 -0.06 -10.98
N ALA A 143 -7.66 0.07 -11.65
CA ALA A 143 -7.78 -0.23 -13.08
C ALA A 143 -6.86 0.61 -13.99
N LYS A 144 -6.30 1.74 -13.50
CA LYS A 144 -5.44 2.62 -14.32
C LYS A 144 -3.98 2.27 -14.19
N THR A 145 -3.52 2.03 -12.97
CA THR A 145 -2.07 1.95 -12.66
C THR A 145 -1.68 0.80 -11.74
N GLY A 146 -2.62 -0.08 -11.37
CA GLY A 146 -2.39 -1.22 -10.50
C GLY A 146 -1.45 -2.26 -11.10
N ALA A 147 -0.49 -2.73 -10.31
CA ALA A 147 0.58 -3.64 -10.72
C ALA A 147 0.47 -5.04 -10.10
N ALA A 148 -0.70 -5.38 -9.55
CA ALA A 148 -1.01 -6.68 -8.97
C ALA A 148 -2.14 -7.41 -9.73
N GLY A 149 -2.32 -7.06 -11.02
CA GLY A 149 -3.29 -7.69 -11.92
C GLY A 149 -4.08 -6.73 -12.81
N SER A 150 -4.19 -5.44 -12.45
CA SER A 150 -5.00 -4.50 -13.24
C SER A 150 -4.33 -4.06 -14.55
N LEU A 151 -3.26 -3.25 -14.48
CA LEU A 151 -2.49 -2.84 -15.66
C LEU A 151 -1.47 -3.91 -16.06
N MET A 152 -0.80 -4.47 -15.05
CA MET A 152 0.18 -5.52 -15.19
C MET A 152 0.29 -6.29 -13.87
N ASP A 153 1.04 -7.39 -13.89
CA ASP A 153 1.31 -8.19 -12.70
C ASP A 153 2.81 -8.31 -12.46
N VAL A 154 3.34 -7.43 -11.63
CA VAL A 154 4.76 -7.42 -11.24
C VAL A 154 5.04 -8.50 -10.20
N LEU A 155 4.11 -8.68 -9.27
CA LEU A 155 4.27 -9.53 -8.07
C LEU A 155 4.33 -11.03 -8.41
N ARG A 156 3.64 -11.47 -9.47
CA ARG A 156 3.64 -12.86 -9.95
C ARG A 156 4.42 -13.05 -11.25
N HIS A 157 5.21 -12.06 -11.67
CA HIS A 157 6.01 -12.19 -12.89
C HIS A 157 7.05 -13.33 -12.75
N PRO A 158 7.12 -14.29 -13.71
CA PRO A 158 7.92 -15.51 -13.57
C PRO A 158 9.44 -15.26 -13.49
N GLY A 159 9.90 -14.10 -13.95
CA GLY A 159 11.31 -13.68 -13.83
C GLY A 159 11.70 -13.09 -12.47
N MET A 160 10.76 -12.89 -11.54
CA MET A 160 11.07 -12.38 -10.21
C MET A 160 11.64 -13.49 -9.33
N ASN A 161 12.63 -13.14 -8.52
CA ASN A 161 13.32 -14.07 -7.61
C ASN A 161 12.59 -14.26 -6.26
N HIS A 162 11.43 -13.64 -6.10
CA HIS A 162 10.50 -13.77 -4.97
C HIS A 162 9.10 -13.66 -5.54
N GLN A 163 8.20 -14.56 -5.12
CA GLN A 163 6.78 -14.46 -5.46
C GLN A 163 6.01 -14.04 -4.23
N VAL A 164 5.25 -12.95 -4.36
CA VAL A 164 4.39 -12.45 -3.28
C VAL A 164 2.99 -13.01 -3.50
N GLU A 165 2.42 -13.63 -2.47
CA GLU A 165 1.02 -14.06 -2.47
C GLU A 165 0.10 -12.85 -2.52
N ILE A 166 -1.01 -12.94 -3.26
CA ILE A 166 -1.94 -11.83 -3.44
C ILE A 166 -3.32 -12.24 -2.96
N THR A 167 -3.91 -11.42 -2.11
CA THR A 167 -5.34 -11.43 -1.83
C THR A 167 -5.92 -10.07 -2.17
N SER A 168 -6.96 -10.08 -2.97
CA SER A 168 -7.61 -8.88 -3.46
C SER A 168 -9.04 -8.78 -2.98
N GLY A 169 -9.55 -7.55 -2.91
CA GLY A 169 -10.97 -7.30 -2.71
C GLY A 169 -11.44 -7.25 -1.26
N VAL A 170 -10.53 -7.30 -0.28
CA VAL A 170 -10.90 -7.23 1.14
C VAL A 170 -11.42 -5.84 1.46
N LEU A 171 -12.71 -5.73 1.82
CA LEU A 171 -13.40 -4.45 2.00
C LEU A 171 -13.29 -3.51 0.78
N ALA A 172 -13.30 -4.06 -0.44
CA ALA A 172 -13.10 -3.30 -1.68
C ALA A 172 -14.06 -2.11 -1.83
N ASP A 173 -15.35 -2.31 -1.57
CA ASP A 173 -16.37 -1.28 -1.71
C ASP A 173 -16.12 -0.11 -0.75
N ALA A 174 -15.76 -0.41 0.49
CA ALA A 174 -15.49 0.60 1.50
C ALA A 174 -14.21 1.39 1.17
N CYS A 175 -13.15 0.70 0.73
CA CYS A 175 -11.92 1.36 0.26
C CYS A 175 -12.14 2.23 -0.97
N SER A 176 -12.92 1.73 -1.94
CA SER A 176 -13.26 2.43 -3.18
C SER A 176 -14.11 3.67 -2.92
N GLU A 177 -15.07 3.57 -1.99
CA GLU A 177 -15.92 4.70 -1.62
C GLU A 177 -15.13 5.80 -0.89
N GLN A 178 -14.20 5.44 0.01
CA GLN A 178 -13.30 6.42 0.65
C GLN A 178 -12.50 7.22 -0.38
N LEU A 179 -11.89 6.53 -1.35
CA LEU A 179 -11.12 7.16 -2.43
C LEU A 179 -12.00 8.04 -3.33
N SER A 180 -13.17 7.53 -3.70
CA SER A 180 -14.12 8.22 -4.56
C SER A 180 -14.68 9.48 -3.89
N ALA A 181 -15.01 9.40 -2.60
CA ALA A 181 -15.48 10.53 -1.79
C ALA A 181 -14.44 11.64 -1.74
N PHE A 182 -13.16 11.30 -1.51
CA PHE A 182 -12.06 12.27 -1.52
C PHE A 182 -11.97 13.02 -2.86
N PHE A 183 -11.97 12.32 -3.99
CA PHE A 183 -11.89 13.00 -5.29
C PHE A 183 -13.13 13.83 -5.63
N ARG A 184 -14.33 13.39 -5.21
CA ARG A 184 -15.56 14.21 -5.33
C ARG A 184 -15.41 15.52 -4.55
N PHE A 185 -14.91 15.45 -3.31
CA PHE A 185 -14.65 16.61 -2.46
C PHE A 185 -13.56 17.54 -3.02
N ARG A 186 -12.44 17.00 -3.52
CA ARG A 186 -11.38 17.81 -4.14
C ARG A 186 -11.85 18.55 -5.39
N ARG A 187 -12.70 17.91 -6.21
CA ARG A 187 -13.29 18.55 -7.40
C ARG A 187 -14.24 19.69 -7.01
N SER A 188 -15.05 19.54 -5.96
CA SER A 188 -15.97 20.60 -5.52
C SER A 188 -15.20 21.79 -4.95
N GLN A 189 -14.18 21.57 -4.13
CA GLN A 189 -13.29 22.63 -3.63
C GLN A 189 -12.62 23.42 -4.76
N LYS A 190 -12.04 22.73 -5.74
CA LYS A 190 -11.38 23.38 -6.89
C LYS A 190 -12.36 24.21 -7.71
N LYS A 191 -13.61 23.75 -7.86
CA LYS A 191 -14.68 24.50 -8.54
C LYS A 191 -15.04 25.76 -7.76
N ALA A 192 -15.18 25.67 -6.43
CA ALA A 192 -15.48 26.81 -5.57
C ALA A 192 -14.38 27.88 -5.60
N LEU A 193 -13.12 27.47 -5.48
CA LEU A 193 -11.96 28.37 -5.56
C LEU A 193 -11.92 29.14 -6.89
N ARG A 194 -12.10 28.44 -8.01
CA ARG A 194 -12.14 29.08 -9.34
C ARG A 194 -13.30 30.08 -9.49
N LEU A 195 -14.45 29.79 -8.88
CA LEU A 195 -15.57 30.72 -8.89
C LEU A 195 -15.26 31.97 -8.06
N ALA A 196 -14.64 31.80 -6.89
CA ALA A 196 -14.23 32.90 -6.03
C ALA A 196 -13.16 33.79 -6.71
N GLU A 197 -12.15 33.18 -7.35
CA GLU A 197 -11.12 33.90 -8.12
C GLU A 197 -11.72 34.74 -9.25
N ARG A 198 -12.68 34.18 -10.01
CA ARG A 198 -13.37 34.90 -11.09
C ARG A 198 -14.24 36.04 -10.57
N ALA A 199 -14.91 35.85 -9.44
CA ALA A 199 -15.72 36.88 -8.82
C ALA A 199 -14.86 38.05 -8.31
N ALA A 200 -13.70 37.76 -7.70
CA ALA A 200 -12.74 38.77 -7.27
C ALA A 200 -12.21 39.60 -8.45
N GLN A 201 -11.79 38.93 -9.53
CA GLN A 201 -11.32 39.60 -10.75
C GLN A 201 -12.40 40.47 -11.41
N ALA A 202 -13.67 40.06 -11.36
CA ALA A 202 -14.78 40.87 -11.89
C ALA A 202 -15.09 42.10 -11.02
N GLY A 203 -14.83 42.03 -9.70
CA GLY A 203 -15.00 43.16 -8.78
C GLY A 203 -13.96 44.26 -8.96
N ASP A 204 -12.69 43.87 -9.16
CA ASP A 204 -11.57 44.81 -9.35
C ASP A 204 -11.70 45.63 -10.65
N ILE A 205 -12.28 45.05 -11.70
CA ILE A 205 -12.54 45.73 -12.99
C ILE A 205 -13.57 46.86 -12.86
N ILE A 206 -14.50 46.77 -11.91
CA ILE A 206 -15.56 47.78 -11.72
C ILE A 206 -15.04 49.00 -10.94
N SER A 207 -14.02 48.84 -10.09
CA SER A 207 -13.42 49.94 -9.31
C SER A 207 -12.45 50.83 -10.08
N ASP A 208 -11.94 50.39 -11.24
CA ASP A 208 -10.92 51.08 -12.03
C ASP A 208 -11.48 51.98 -13.15
N ASN A 209 -12.79 52.26 -13.17
CA ASN A 209 -13.37 53.18 -14.14
C ASN A 209 -13.43 54.61 -13.57
N PRO A 210 -12.50 55.53 -13.93
CA PRO A 210 -12.53 56.89 -13.43
C PRO A 210 -13.78 57.58 -13.98
N LYS A 211 -14.62 58.10 -13.08
CA LYS A 211 -15.71 59.00 -13.46
C LYS A 211 -15.10 60.32 -13.91
N GLU A 212 -15.22 60.64 -15.20
CA GLU A 212 -15.07 62.00 -15.75
C GLU A 212 -16.10 62.95 -15.15
#